data_AF-B7S975-F1
#
_entry.id   AF-B7S975-F1
#
_cell.length_a   1.000
_cell.length_b   1.000
_cell.length_c   1.000
_cell.angle_alpha   90.00
_cell.angle_beta   90.00
_cell.angle_gamma   90.00
#
_symmetry.space_group_name_H-M   'P 1'
#
loop_
_entity.id
_entity.type
_entity.pdbx_description
1 polymer ?
#
loop_
_entity_poly.entity_id
_entity_poly.type
_entity_poly.pdbx_seq_one_letter_code
_entity_poly.pdbx_strand_id
1 'polypeptide(L)'
;MSSIAIIVPRPWYYYPEFLVRLIVHSHLLESWEQRHSLFGVTITLENVTAISEDYILNILWFRTTTDVSDNPFSEDYHIFYLP
;
A
#
# COMPACT_ATOMS: atom_id res chain seq x y z
N MET A 1 -6.05 -13.59 14.07
CA MET A 1 -5.29 -12.44 13.51
C MET A 1 -6.09 -11.98 12.31
N SER A 2 -6.62 -10.77 12.36
CA SER A 2 -7.36 -10.18 11.24
C SER A 2 -6.33 -9.71 10.22
N SER A 3 -6.24 -10.38 9.08
CA SER A 3 -5.40 -9.97 7.96
C SER A 3 -5.82 -8.58 7.50
N ILE A 4 -4.87 -7.66 7.32
CA ILE A 4 -5.12 -6.34 6.74
C ILE A 4 -5.09 -6.44 5.22
N ALA A 5 -6.11 -5.88 4.56
CA ALA A 5 -6.12 -5.79 3.11
C ALA A 5 -5.31 -4.57 2.69
N ILE A 6 -4.45 -4.75 1.69
CA ILE A 6 -3.57 -3.70 1.19
C ILE A 6 -3.85 -3.51 -0.30
N ILE A 7 -4.21 -2.29 -0.66
CA ILE A 7 -4.41 -1.87 -2.05
C ILE A 7 -3.16 -1.11 -2.49
N VAL A 8 -2.53 -1.55 -3.58
CA VAL A 8 -1.31 -0.94 -4.13
C VAL A 8 -1.44 -0.62 -5.61
N PRO A 9 -0.66 0.33 -6.14
CA PRO A 9 -0.65 0.62 -7.57
C PRO A 9 -0.31 -0.63 -8.38
N ARG A 10 -1.10 -0.91 -9.42
CA ARG A 10 -0.90 -2.06 -10.31
C ARG A 10 0.49 -2.12 -10.95
N PRO A 11 1.18 -1.02 -11.29
CA PRO A 11 2.55 -1.09 -11.79
C PRO A 11 3.55 -1.79 -10.84
N TRP A 12 3.30 -1.80 -9.53
CA TRP A 12 4.16 -2.55 -8.61
C TRP A 12 4.08 -4.07 -8.84
N TYR A 13 3.00 -4.55 -9.44
CA TYR A 13 2.81 -5.97 -9.80
C TYR A 13 3.51 -6.39 -11.10
N TYR A 14 4.34 -5.53 -11.70
CA TYR A 14 5.40 -6.01 -12.61
C TYR A 14 6.51 -6.78 -11.85
N TYR A 15 6.57 -6.64 -10.53
CA TYR A 15 7.45 -7.39 -9.65
C TYR A 15 6.74 -8.60 -9.06
N PRO A 16 7.48 -9.64 -8.62
CA PRO A 16 6.89 -10.75 -7.90
C PRO A 16 6.13 -10.27 -6.66
N GLU A 17 4.90 -10.77 -6.49
CA GLU A 17 4.02 -10.39 -5.36
C GLU A 17 4.70 -10.54 -4.00
N PHE A 18 5.50 -11.57 -3.80
CA PHE A 18 6.28 -11.76 -2.56
C PHE A 18 7.19 -10.57 -2.25
N LEU A 19 7.86 -10.01 -3.27
CA LEU A 19 8.75 -8.87 -3.11
C LEU A 19 7.96 -7.61 -2.75
N VAL A 20 6.84 -7.37 -3.43
CA VAL A 20 5.96 -6.22 -3.14
C VAL A 20 5.42 -6.31 -1.71
N ARG A 21 4.94 -7.48 -1.29
CA ARG A 21 4.48 -7.74 0.08
C ARG A 21 5.58 -7.48 1.10
N LEU A 22 6.79 -7.96 0.85
CA LEU A 22 7.94 -7.75 1.74
C LEU A 22 8.29 -6.26 1.88
N ILE A 23 8.37 -5.53 0.77
CA ILE A 23 8.69 -4.10 0.77
C ILE A 23 7.63 -3.32 1.55
N VAL A 24 6.36 -3.54 1.24
CA VAL A 24 5.25 -2.85 1.89
C VAL A 24 5.21 -3.17 3.39
N HIS A 25 5.32 -4.45 3.76
CA HIS A 25 5.32 -4.86 5.15
C HIS A 25 6.48 -4.24 5.94
N SER A 26 7.70 -4.22 5.39
CA SER A 26 8.86 -3.62 6.05
C SER A 26 8.68 -2.12 6.33
N HIS A 27 8.16 -1.35 5.36
CA HIS A 27 7.94 0.09 5.56
C HIS A 27 6.81 0.37 6.57
N LEU A 28 5.75 -0.43 6.53
CA LEU A 28 4.66 -0.33 7.50
C LEU A 28 5.14 -0.66 8.92
N LEU A 29 5.96 -1.71 9.06
CA LEU A 29 6.55 -2.10 10.35
C LEU A 29 7.46 -0.99 10.90
N GLU A 30 8.34 -0.44 10.06
CA GLU A 30 9.21 0.67 10.46
C GLU A 30 8.41 1.90 10.91
N SER A 31 7.38 2.29 10.13
CA SER A 31 6.50 3.41 10.50
C SER A 31 5.75 3.14 11.80
N TRP A 32 5.32 1.90 12.04
CA TRP A 32 4.68 1.51 13.28
C TRP A 32 5.64 1.63 14.47
N GLU A 33 6.87 1.13 14.35
CA GLU A 33 7.87 1.22 15.41
C GLU A 33 8.26 2.67 15.74
N GLN A 34 8.37 3.52 14.72
CA GLN A 34 8.80 4.91 14.90
C GLN A 34 7.66 5.84 15.35
N ARG A 35 6.46 5.67 14.80
CA ARG A 35 5.37 6.66 14.89
C ARG A 35 4.05 6.08 15.37
N HIS A 36 3.95 4.76 15.56
CA HIS A 36 2.70 4.06 15.87
C HIS A 36 1.58 4.41 14.88
N SER A 37 1.94 4.58 13.60
CA SER A 37 1.01 4.93 12.53
C SER A 37 1.33 4.14 11.27
N LEU A 38 0.28 3.65 10.61
CA LEU A 38 0.34 3.02 9.28
C LEU A 38 0.01 4.01 8.16
N PHE A 39 -0.33 5.26 8.48
CA PHE A 39 -0.73 6.30 7.55
C PHE A 39 0.41 7.25 7.22
N GLY A 40 0.42 7.76 5.98
CA GLY A 40 1.46 8.66 5.48
C GLY A 40 2.78 7.95 5.16
N VAL A 41 2.76 6.63 5.00
CA VAL A 41 3.93 5.85 4.59
C VAL A 41 4.10 5.99 3.10
N THR A 42 5.18 6.66 2.69
CA THR A 42 5.52 6.86 1.28
C THR A 42 6.47 5.76 0.82
N ILE A 43 6.09 5.05 -0.24
CA ILE A 43 6.93 4.07 -0.91
C ILE A 43 7.07 4.48 -2.38
N THR A 44 8.31 4.52 -2.86
CA THR A 44 8.63 4.68 -4.28
C THR A 44 9.23 3.38 -4.78
N LEU A 45 8.58 2.79 -5.78
CA LEU A 45 9.05 1.60 -6.45
C LEU A 45 9.17 1.92 -7.95
N GLU A 46 10.41 1.89 -8.44
CA GLU A 46 10.78 2.50 -9.74
C GLU A 46 10.33 3.97 -9.82
N ASN A 47 9.36 4.24 -10.71
CA ASN A 47 8.84 5.58 -11.00
C ASN A 47 7.43 5.80 -10.42
N VAL A 48 6.94 4.87 -9.59
CA VAL A 48 5.61 4.97 -8.98
C VAL A 48 5.73 5.17 -7.48
N THR A 49 5.37 6.38 -7.05
CA THR A 49 5.29 6.76 -5.64
C THR A 49 3.85 6.68 -5.17
N ALA A 50 3.64 6.01 -4.04
CA ALA A 50 2.35 5.95 -3.38
C ALA A 50 2.47 6.17 -1.88
N ILE A 51 1.39 6.71 -1.29
CA ILE A 51 1.29 7.08 0.11
C ILE A 51 0.17 6.26 0.74
N SER A 52 0.41 5.67 1.91
CA SER A 52 -0.60 4.91 2.62
C SER A 52 -1.67 5.83 3.25
N GLU A 53 -2.92 5.50 2.96
CA GLU A 53 -4.11 6.20 3.43
C GLU A 53 -5.12 5.18 3.98
N ASP A 54 -5.92 5.59 4.95
CA ASP A 54 -7.10 4.82 5.36
C ASP A 54 -8.14 4.90 4.24
N TYR A 55 -8.67 3.75 3.82
CA TYR A 55 -9.76 3.73 2.84
C TYR A 55 -11.08 3.36 3.51
N ILE A 56 -11.24 2.09 3.89
CA ILE A 56 -12.41 1.58 4.60
C ILE A 56 -11.94 0.45 5.53
N LEU A 57 -12.45 0.39 6.77
CA LEU A 57 -12.33 -0.73 7.74
C LEU A 57 -11.27 -1.80 7.41
N ASN A 58 -10.07 -1.67 7.99
CA ASN A 58 -8.95 -2.61 7.83
C ASN A 58 -8.45 -2.78 6.38
N ILE A 59 -8.68 -1.78 5.52
CA ILE A 59 -8.11 -1.68 4.19
C ILE A 59 -7.20 -0.47 4.15
N LEU A 60 -5.91 -0.70 3.94
CA LEU A 60 -4.93 0.36 3.72
C LEU A 60 -4.72 0.55 2.21
N TRP A 61 -4.82 1.78 1.75
CA TRP A 61 -4.67 2.12 0.35
C TRP A 61 -3.38 2.91 0.12
N PHE A 62 -2.47 2.35 -0.65
CA PHE A 62 -1.32 3.07 -1.20
C PHE A 62 -1.77 3.84 -2.44
N ARG A 63 -2.20 5.08 -2.22
CA ARG A 63 -2.67 6.00 -3.25
C ARG A 63 -1.51 6.68 -3.95
N THR A 64 -1.51 6.69 -5.28
CA THR A 64 -0.46 7.42 -6.03
C THR A 64 -0.66 8.94 -5.91
N THR A 65 0.43 9.71 -5.95
CA THR A 65 0.36 11.17 -5.79
C THR A 65 -0.39 11.90 -6.91
N THR A 66 -0.60 11.23 -8.05
CA THR A 66 -1.36 11.75 -9.20
C THR A 66 -2.82 11.34 -9.19
N ASP A 67 -3.22 10.41 -8.32
CA ASP A 67 -4.60 9.91 -8.28
C ASP A 67 -5.50 10.86 -7.47
N VAL A 68 -6.46 11.48 -8.14
CA VAL A 68 -7.45 12.40 -7.56
C VAL A 68 -8.79 11.73 -7.25
N SER A 69 -8.90 10.41 -7.48
CA SER A 69 -10.13 9.65 -7.30
C SER A 69 -10.42 9.38 -5.82
N ASP A 70 -11.71 9.28 -5.45
CA ASP A 70 -12.10 8.92 -4.08
C ASP A 70 -12.16 7.40 -3.85
N ASN A 71 -11.82 6.61 -4.87
CA ASN A 71 -11.92 5.16 -4.85
C ASN A 71 -10.81 4.51 -5.69
N PRO A 72 -10.14 3.45 -5.20
CA PRO A 72 -9.22 2.66 -6.02
C PRO A 72 -9.97 1.89 -7.10
N PHE A 73 -9.88 2.37 -8.35
CA PHE A 73 -10.38 1.63 -9.50
C PHE A 73 -9.61 0.32 -9.67
N SER A 74 -10.33 -0.79 -9.87
CA SER A 74 -9.72 -2.13 -9.94
C SER A 74 -8.72 -2.27 -11.09
N GLU A 75 -8.79 -1.43 -12.12
CA GLU A 75 -7.88 -1.44 -13.27
C GLU A 75 -6.52 -0.80 -12.96
N ASP A 76 -6.46 0.09 -11.98
CA ASP A 76 -5.25 0.85 -11.62
C ASP A 76 -4.55 0.30 -10.37
N TYR A 77 -5.25 -0.55 -9.62
CA TYR A 77 -4.79 -1.08 -8.34
C TYR A 77 -4.83 -2.60 -8.29
N HIS A 78 -4.04 -3.16 -7.37
CA HIS A 78 -4.02 -4.56 -7.01
C HIS A 78 -4.19 -4.73 -5.51
N ILE A 79 -4.84 -5.81 -5.06
CA ILE A 79 -5.14 -6.06 -3.65
C ILE A 79 -4.45 -7.32 -3.18
N PHE A 80 -3.74 -7.25 -2.06
CA PHE A 80 -3.22 -8.42 -1.35
C PHE A 80 -3.44 -8.31 0.15
N TYR A 81 -3.15 -9.39 0.89
CA TYR A 81 -3.37 -9.44 2.33
C TYR A 81 -2.05 -9.65 3.08
N LEU A 82 -1.82 -8.83 4.10
CA LEU A 82 -0.75 -9.06 5.07
C LEU A 82 -1.30 -9.80 6.29
N PRO A 83 -0.49 -10.67 6.93
CA PRO A 83 -0.90 -11.45 8.10
C PRO A 83 -1.19 -10.60 9.34
#